data_AF-A0ABD6C8A1-F1
#
_entry.id   AF-A0ABD6C8A1-F1
#
_cell.length_a   1.000
_cell.length_b   1.000
_cell.length_c   1.000
_cell.angle_alpha   90.00
_cell.angle_beta   90.00
_cell.angle_gamma   90.00
#
_symmetry.space_group_name_H-M   'P 1'
#
loop_
_entity.id
_entity.type
_entity.pdbx_description
1 polymer ?
#
loop_
_entity_poly.entity_id
_entity_poly.type
_entity_poly.pdbx_seq_one_letter_code
_entity_poly.pdbx_strand_id
1 'polypeptide(L)'
;MSTISSALARVIRLAHWVMWSRTVRWGTLASGVLSLVLVFGHASDTMYGVKHGANLIAYWHIPLAWVAALAMSVTFVGSALYLRYDGQFWNRLAHSAGEIGYLFATLTLITGSIWGRVIWNSWWEWTDVRLVTFLVVWFIYAGYLVVYGATEHGGDDTYAAVYGVLGFVTVPISYLSTRLWTPTFHETTLANPNVSANIDPTTLMVSLAAATFLYTYLMALRIELHEVEDRIRMTQPRNGGDR
;
A
#
# COMPACT_ATOMS: atom_id res chain seq x y z
N MET A 1 -6.31 17.25 -29.56
CA MET A 1 -5.65 15.96 -29.23
C MET A 1 -4.13 16.07 -28.98
N SER A 2 -3.43 17.15 -29.38
CA SER A 2 -1.96 17.30 -29.22
C SER A 2 -1.46 17.79 -27.85
N THR A 3 -2.31 18.46 -27.07
CA THR A 3 -1.96 18.97 -25.72
C THR A 3 -2.05 17.89 -24.64
N ILE A 4 -2.97 16.94 -24.77
CA ILE A 4 -3.17 15.84 -23.81
C ILE A 4 -2.00 14.84 -23.88
N SER A 5 -1.50 14.53 -25.09
CA SER A 5 -0.34 13.64 -25.26
C SER A 5 0.95 14.26 -24.70
N SER A 6 1.13 15.59 -24.83
CA SER A 6 2.31 16.27 -24.29
C SER A 6 2.28 16.41 -22.77
N ALA A 7 1.11 16.57 -22.15
CA ALA A 7 0.93 16.57 -20.70
C ALA A 7 1.18 15.17 -20.10
N LEU A 8 0.60 14.11 -20.67
CA LEU A 8 0.82 12.73 -20.22
C LEU A 8 2.29 12.33 -20.35
N ALA A 9 2.94 12.67 -21.45
CA ALA A 9 4.36 12.40 -21.64
C ALA A 9 5.25 13.14 -20.61
N ARG A 10 4.85 14.34 -20.15
CA ARG A 10 5.55 15.05 -19.06
C ARG A 10 5.37 14.33 -17.73
N VAL A 11 4.15 13.88 -17.41
CA VAL A 11 3.87 13.13 -16.17
C VAL A 11 4.67 11.83 -16.12
N ILE A 12 4.68 11.07 -17.22
CA ILE A 12 5.44 9.81 -17.30
C ILE A 12 6.94 10.07 -17.15
N ARG A 13 7.49 11.06 -17.86
CA ARG A 13 8.91 11.43 -17.73
C ARG A 13 9.26 11.88 -16.31
N LEU A 14 8.38 12.64 -15.66
CA LEU A 14 8.58 13.11 -14.31
C LEU A 14 8.51 11.95 -13.30
N ALA A 15 7.53 11.06 -13.44
CA ALA A 15 7.42 9.85 -12.62
C ALA A 15 8.67 8.99 -12.77
N HIS A 16 9.11 8.72 -14.01
CA HIS A 16 10.33 7.97 -14.29
C HIS A 16 11.58 8.65 -13.69
N TRP A 17 11.72 9.97 -13.87
CA TRP A 17 12.83 10.73 -13.29
C TRP A 17 12.84 10.71 -11.77
N VAL A 18 11.68 10.89 -11.13
CA VAL A 18 11.55 10.83 -9.66
C VAL A 18 11.93 9.44 -9.16
N MET A 19 11.35 8.40 -9.76
CA MET A 19 11.60 7.00 -9.40
C MET A 19 13.07 6.61 -9.54
N TRP A 20 13.77 7.14 -10.55
CA TRP A 20 15.18 6.84 -10.81
C TRP A 20 16.17 7.78 -10.14
N SER A 21 15.69 8.79 -9.42
CA SER A 21 16.56 9.74 -8.76
C SER A 21 17.36 9.04 -7.65
N ARG A 22 18.66 9.32 -7.59
CA ARG A 22 19.51 8.94 -6.44
C ARG A 22 18.90 9.43 -5.12
N THR A 23 18.14 10.53 -5.16
CA THR A 23 17.43 11.08 -4.01
C THR A 23 16.40 10.12 -3.41
N VAL A 24 15.68 9.32 -4.21
CA VAL A 24 14.71 8.35 -3.66
C VAL A 24 15.42 7.21 -2.95
N ARG A 25 16.53 6.72 -3.53
CA ARG A 25 17.34 5.64 -2.92
C ARG A 25 17.95 6.08 -1.59
N TRP A 26 18.68 7.20 -1.60
CA TRP A 26 19.29 7.75 -0.38
C TRP A 26 18.24 8.28 0.60
N GLY A 27 17.14 8.85 0.11
CA GLY A 27 16.01 9.31 0.91
C GLY A 27 15.36 8.17 1.66
N THR A 28 15.14 7.01 1.00
CA THR A 28 14.60 5.80 1.66
C THR A 28 15.51 5.33 2.78
N LEU A 29 16.83 5.26 2.53
CA LEU A 29 17.80 4.84 3.55
C LEU A 29 17.87 5.83 4.72
N ALA A 30 18.02 7.13 4.43
CA ALA A 30 18.14 8.16 5.45
C ALA A 30 16.86 8.29 6.30
N SER A 31 15.69 8.34 5.67
CA SER A 31 14.40 8.42 6.37
C SER A 31 14.07 7.14 7.13
N GLY A 32 14.43 5.97 6.60
CA GLY A 32 14.28 4.68 7.28
C GLY A 32 15.14 4.59 8.54
N VAL A 33 16.42 4.96 8.46
CA VAL A 33 17.32 5.01 9.62
C VAL A 33 16.84 6.04 10.63
N LEU A 34 16.44 7.23 10.17
CA LEU A 34 15.90 8.27 11.06
C LEU A 34 14.63 7.80 11.76
N SER A 35 13.72 7.13 11.04
CA SER A 35 12.52 6.53 11.65
C SER A 35 12.89 5.51 12.72
N LEU A 36 13.88 4.65 12.50
CA LEU A 36 14.32 3.68 13.50
C LEU A 36 14.86 4.37 14.76
N VAL A 37 15.72 5.38 14.58
CA VAL A 37 16.30 6.14 15.69
C VAL A 37 15.22 6.85 16.51
N LEU A 38 14.25 7.49 15.85
CA LEU A 38 13.17 8.19 16.54
C LEU A 38 12.20 7.24 17.24
N VAL A 39 11.85 6.11 16.61
CA VAL A 39 10.95 5.13 17.22
C VAL A 39 11.57 4.47 18.46
N PHE A 40 12.86 4.15 18.46
CA PHE A 40 13.48 3.55 19.65
C PHE A 40 14.03 4.58 20.66
N GLY A 41 14.31 5.81 20.23
CA GLY A 41 14.92 6.84 21.07
C GLY A 41 13.96 7.89 21.62
N HIS A 42 12.83 8.16 20.95
CA HIS A 42 11.95 9.28 21.28
C HIS A 42 10.47 8.89 21.43
N ALA A 43 9.99 7.91 20.68
CA ALA A 43 8.59 7.52 20.73
C ALA A 43 8.15 6.98 22.10
N SER A 44 6.90 7.27 22.45
CA SER A 44 6.30 6.72 23.66
C SER A 44 5.94 5.24 23.46
N ASP A 45 6.37 4.41 24.42
CA ASP A 45 5.96 3.01 24.56
C ASP A 45 4.66 2.84 25.35
N THR A 46 3.99 3.94 25.71
CA THR A 46 2.77 3.94 26.53
C THR A 46 1.59 4.42 25.71
N MET A 47 0.61 3.54 25.49
CA MET A 47 -0.61 3.84 24.73
C MET A 47 -1.84 3.43 25.51
N TYR A 48 -2.86 4.29 25.57
CA TYR A 48 -4.10 4.01 26.30
C TYR A 48 -3.87 3.59 27.77
N GLY A 49 -2.82 4.12 28.41
CA GLY A 49 -2.44 3.76 29.78
C GLY A 49 -1.67 2.43 29.93
N VAL A 50 -1.43 1.69 28.85
CA VAL A 50 -0.65 0.44 28.86
C VAL A 50 0.77 0.72 28.38
N LYS A 51 1.77 0.45 29.22
CA LYS A 51 3.20 0.56 28.88
C LYS A 51 3.75 -0.77 28.37
N HIS A 52 4.14 -0.83 27.10
CA HIS A 52 4.68 -2.04 26.48
C HIS A 52 5.48 -1.73 25.22
N GLY A 53 6.63 -2.39 25.01
CA GLY A 53 7.51 -2.12 23.86
C GLY A 53 6.86 -2.34 22.49
N ALA A 54 5.89 -3.25 22.40
CA ALA A 54 5.11 -3.46 21.16
C ALA A 54 4.29 -2.24 20.73
N ASN A 55 4.03 -1.27 21.61
CA ASN A 55 3.35 -0.03 21.25
C ASN A 55 4.15 0.79 20.23
N LEU A 56 5.46 0.61 20.19
CA LEU A 56 6.33 1.21 19.17
C LEU A 56 5.98 0.75 17.75
N ILE A 57 5.36 -0.43 17.59
CA ILE A 57 4.91 -0.94 16.28
C ILE A 57 3.86 -0.02 15.65
N ALA A 58 3.07 0.70 16.45
CA ALA A 58 2.04 1.60 15.93
C ALA A 58 2.63 2.69 15.00
N TYR A 59 3.86 3.13 15.26
CA TYR A 59 4.57 4.12 14.45
C TYR A 59 4.95 3.60 13.06
N TRP A 60 4.98 2.28 12.84
CA TRP A 60 5.12 1.68 11.50
C TRP A 60 3.79 1.16 10.97
N HIS A 61 2.92 0.63 11.81
CA HIS A 61 1.59 0.16 11.42
C HIS A 61 0.79 1.25 10.70
N ILE A 62 0.76 2.48 11.24
CA ILE A 62 0.02 3.59 10.64
C ILE A 62 0.59 3.96 9.25
N PRO A 63 1.91 4.17 9.08
CA PRO A 63 2.51 4.35 7.75
C PRO A 63 2.29 3.19 6.78
N LEU A 64 2.27 1.94 7.25
CA LEU A 64 1.98 0.79 6.40
C LEU A 64 0.56 0.85 5.85
N ALA A 65 -0.42 1.18 6.69
CA ALA A 65 -1.81 1.36 6.29
C ALA A 65 -1.96 2.53 5.28
N TRP A 66 -1.24 3.63 5.53
CA TRP A 66 -1.19 4.78 4.62
C TRP A 66 -0.66 4.40 3.24
N VAL A 67 0.46 3.69 3.17
CA VAL A 67 1.04 3.24 1.90
C VAL A 67 0.11 2.26 1.19
N ALA A 68 -0.53 1.34 1.91
CA ALA A 68 -1.52 0.44 1.31
C ALA A 68 -2.63 1.24 0.61
N ALA A 69 -3.24 2.21 1.29
CA ALA A 69 -4.28 3.06 0.71
C ALA A 69 -3.77 3.91 -0.47
N LEU A 70 -2.56 4.46 -0.37
CA LEU A 70 -1.92 5.22 -1.45
C LEU A 70 -1.70 4.34 -2.69
N ALA A 71 -1.14 3.14 -2.51
CA ALA A 71 -0.88 2.20 -3.58
C ALA A 71 -2.18 1.75 -4.26
N MET A 72 -3.21 1.45 -3.48
CA MET A 72 -4.55 1.11 -3.98
C MET A 72 -5.19 2.26 -4.78
N SER A 73 -4.94 3.52 -4.39
CA SER A 73 -5.34 4.70 -5.15
C SER A 73 -4.59 4.81 -6.47
N VAL A 74 -3.29 4.47 -6.50
CA VAL A 74 -2.51 4.40 -7.74
C VAL A 74 -3.02 3.27 -8.64
N THR A 75 -3.40 2.11 -8.09
CA THR A 75 -4.04 1.03 -8.85
C THR A 75 -5.33 1.49 -9.51
N PHE A 76 -6.18 2.21 -8.78
CA PHE A 76 -7.41 2.81 -9.32
C PHE A 76 -7.12 3.76 -10.48
N VAL A 77 -6.20 4.71 -10.29
CA VAL A 77 -5.84 5.69 -11.32
C VAL A 77 -5.24 5.00 -12.54
N GLY A 78 -4.31 4.07 -12.34
CA GLY A 78 -3.71 3.29 -13.44
C GLY A 78 -4.75 2.50 -14.22
N SER A 79 -5.67 1.83 -13.53
CA SER A 79 -6.74 1.05 -14.15
C SER A 79 -7.73 1.92 -14.93
N ALA A 80 -8.12 3.06 -14.37
CA ALA A 80 -9.01 4.02 -15.05
C ALA A 80 -8.35 4.64 -16.29
N LEU A 81 -7.05 4.96 -16.21
CA LEU A 81 -6.28 5.48 -17.34
C LEU A 81 -6.07 4.41 -18.41
N TYR A 82 -5.88 3.15 -18.03
CA TYR A 82 -5.83 2.04 -18.97
C TYR A 82 -7.15 1.91 -19.74
N LEU A 83 -8.30 1.86 -19.06
CA LEU A 83 -9.61 1.80 -19.71
C LEU A 83 -9.88 3.00 -20.63
N ARG A 84 -9.30 4.17 -20.33
CA ARG A 84 -9.52 5.39 -21.11
C ARG A 84 -8.60 5.53 -22.32
N TYR A 85 -7.36 5.07 -22.22
CA TYR A 85 -6.29 5.34 -23.19
C TYR A 85 -5.65 4.10 -23.80
N ASP A 86 -6.01 2.90 -23.32
CA ASP A 86 -5.50 1.60 -23.78
C ASP A 86 -3.96 1.53 -23.86
N GLY A 87 -3.30 2.08 -22.83
CA GLY A 87 -1.84 2.14 -22.76
C GLY A 87 -1.27 1.08 -21.83
N GLN A 88 -0.41 0.21 -22.35
CA GLN A 88 0.23 -0.87 -21.57
C GLN A 88 1.00 -0.35 -20.34
N PHE A 89 1.54 0.87 -20.41
CA PHE A 89 2.15 1.53 -19.26
C PHE A 89 1.18 1.69 -18.08
N TRP A 90 -0.07 2.09 -18.34
CA TRP A 90 -1.08 2.28 -17.30
C TRP A 90 -1.50 0.97 -16.65
N ASN A 91 -1.59 -0.11 -17.45
CA ASN A 91 -1.87 -1.43 -16.94
C ASN A 91 -0.77 -1.89 -15.97
N ARG A 92 0.50 -1.76 -16.39
CA ARG A 92 1.66 -2.09 -15.54
C ARG A 92 1.74 -1.23 -14.28
N LEU A 93 1.47 0.07 -14.41
CA LEU A 93 1.40 0.97 -13.25
C LEU A 93 0.35 0.48 -12.25
N ALA A 94 -0.83 0.12 -12.73
CA ALA A 94 -1.90 -0.37 -11.86
C ALA A 94 -1.50 -1.65 -11.14
N HIS A 95 -0.94 -2.61 -11.88
CA HIS A 95 -0.51 -3.90 -11.36
C HIS A 95 0.61 -3.78 -10.34
N SER A 96 1.68 -3.06 -10.69
CA SER A 96 2.82 -2.80 -9.80
C SER A 96 2.37 -2.17 -8.49
N ALA A 97 1.47 -1.17 -8.57
CA ALA A 97 0.90 -0.54 -7.38
C ALA A 97 -0.01 -1.51 -6.60
N GLY A 98 -0.77 -2.36 -7.27
CA GLY A 98 -1.67 -3.33 -6.63
C GLY A 98 -0.92 -4.39 -5.84
N GLU A 99 0.18 -4.90 -6.39
CA GLU A 99 1.05 -5.87 -5.71
C GLU A 99 1.71 -5.27 -4.47
N ILE A 100 2.31 -4.09 -4.61
CA ILE A 100 2.95 -3.40 -3.49
C ILE A 100 1.89 -3.04 -2.44
N GLY A 101 0.73 -2.51 -2.86
CA GLY A 101 -0.37 -2.19 -1.96
C GLY A 101 -0.87 -3.40 -1.18
N TYR A 102 -1.00 -4.56 -1.83
CA TYR A 102 -1.37 -5.81 -1.18
C TYR A 102 -0.33 -6.28 -0.14
N LEU A 103 0.97 -6.16 -0.44
CA LEU A 103 2.04 -6.45 0.53
C LEU A 103 1.93 -5.54 1.77
N PHE A 104 1.75 -4.23 1.57
CA PHE A 104 1.62 -3.28 2.68
C PHE A 104 0.33 -3.50 3.47
N ALA A 105 -0.78 -3.85 2.81
CA ALA A 105 -2.03 -4.22 3.50
C ALA A 105 -1.84 -5.49 4.35
N THR A 106 -1.11 -6.48 3.84
CA THR A 106 -0.77 -7.70 4.58
C THR A 106 0.05 -7.38 5.83
N LEU A 107 1.10 -6.56 5.69
CA LEU A 107 1.91 -6.11 6.82
C LEU A 107 1.09 -5.30 7.82
N THR A 108 0.15 -4.48 7.34
CA THR A 108 -0.77 -3.73 8.20
C THR A 108 -1.64 -4.66 9.05
N LEU A 109 -2.22 -5.71 8.46
CA LEU A 109 -3.00 -6.71 9.20
C LEU A 109 -2.16 -7.41 10.27
N ILE A 110 -0.95 -7.88 9.91
CA ILE A 110 -0.05 -8.58 10.84
C ILE A 110 0.35 -7.67 12.00
N THR A 111 0.85 -6.47 11.69
CA THR A 111 1.28 -5.50 12.71
C THR A 111 0.11 -5.03 13.58
N GLY A 112 -1.08 -4.88 12.99
CA GLY A 112 -2.32 -4.53 13.69
C GLY A 112 -2.74 -5.61 14.68
N SER A 113 -2.68 -6.89 14.29
CA SER A 113 -2.99 -8.02 15.18
C SER A 113 -2.00 -8.15 16.33
N ILE A 114 -0.70 -7.94 16.07
CA ILE A 114 0.33 -7.94 17.13
C ILE A 114 0.06 -6.82 18.13
N TRP A 115 -0.23 -5.61 17.66
CA TRP A 115 -0.53 -4.47 18.53
C TRP A 115 -1.87 -4.64 19.28
N GLY A 116 -2.90 -5.15 18.61
CA GLY A 116 -4.20 -5.47 19.18
C GLY A 116 -4.10 -6.48 20.33
N ARG A 117 -3.18 -7.46 20.23
CA ARG A 117 -2.92 -8.41 21.32
C ARG A 117 -2.46 -7.71 22.60
N VAL A 118 -1.73 -6.60 22.50
CA VAL A 118 -1.19 -5.89 23.67
C VAL A 118 -2.22 -4.94 24.28
N ILE A 119 -2.97 -4.21 23.45
CA ILE A 119 -3.93 -3.21 23.94
C ILE A 119 -5.27 -3.86 24.31
N TRP A 120 -5.74 -4.82 23.52
CA TRP A 120 -7.09 -5.41 23.60
C TRP A 120 -7.08 -6.88 24.03
N ASN A 121 -5.91 -7.48 24.29
CA ASN A 121 -5.75 -8.90 24.59
C ASN A 121 -6.31 -9.86 23.52
N SER A 122 -6.59 -9.35 22.32
CA SER A 122 -7.14 -10.12 21.20
C SER A 122 -6.35 -9.86 19.92
N TRP A 123 -6.12 -10.91 19.14
CA TRP A 123 -5.43 -10.84 17.85
C TRP A 123 -6.36 -10.33 16.73
N TRP A 124 -7.66 -10.57 16.88
CA TRP A 124 -8.68 -10.21 15.91
C TRP A 124 -10.03 -10.04 16.59
N GLU A 125 -10.81 -9.07 16.13
CA GLU A 125 -12.16 -8.82 16.61
C GLU A 125 -13.10 -8.71 15.41
N TRP A 126 -14.03 -9.65 15.28
CA TRP A 126 -14.99 -9.69 14.18
C TRP A 126 -16.09 -8.63 14.31
N THR A 127 -16.32 -8.13 15.53
CA THR A 127 -17.32 -7.10 15.78
C THR A 127 -16.83 -5.69 15.45
N ASP A 128 -15.51 -5.48 15.31
CA ASP A 128 -14.96 -4.19 14.90
C ASP A 128 -15.02 -4.03 13.37
N VAL A 129 -15.95 -3.19 12.93
CA VAL A 129 -16.17 -2.90 11.50
C VAL A 129 -14.90 -2.34 10.82
N ARG A 130 -14.02 -1.67 11.55
CA ARG A 130 -12.77 -1.13 10.99
C ARG A 130 -11.84 -2.25 10.56
N LEU A 131 -11.68 -3.26 11.41
CA LEU A 131 -10.86 -4.44 11.15
C LEU A 131 -11.45 -5.23 9.97
N VAL A 132 -12.75 -5.53 10.04
CA VAL A 132 -13.42 -6.32 9.01
C VAL A 132 -13.42 -5.62 7.65
N THR A 133 -13.68 -4.31 7.59
CA THR A 133 -13.65 -3.56 6.31
C THR A 133 -12.26 -3.52 5.70
N PHE A 134 -11.20 -3.40 6.50
CA PHE A 134 -9.82 -3.48 6.00
C PHE A 134 -9.46 -4.89 5.51
N LEU A 135 -9.96 -5.94 6.16
CA LEU A 135 -9.81 -7.31 5.68
C LEU A 135 -10.52 -7.54 4.34
N VAL A 136 -11.70 -6.94 4.14
CA VAL A 136 -12.41 -6.99 2.85
C VAL A 136 -11.58 -6.30 1.76
N VAL A 137 -11.01 -5.14 2.04
CA VAL A 137 -10.08 -4.46 1.10
C VAL A 137 -8.93 -5.40 0.72
N TRP A 138 -8.34 -6.09 1.69
CA TRP A 138 -7.26 -7.05 1.46
C TRP A 138 -7.68 -8.20 0.52
N PHE A 139 -8.84 -8.83 0.75
CA PHE A 139 -9.35 -9.90 -0.12
C PHE A 139 -9.68 -9.42 -1.53
N ILE A 140 -10.23 -8.22 -1.66
CA ILE A 140 -10.49 -7.62 -2.97
C ILE A 140 -9.19 -7.43 -3.73
N TYR A 141 -8.15 -6.87 -3.12
CA TYR A 141 -6.87 -6.71 -3.80
C TYR A 141 -6.12 -8.05 -4.05
N ALA A 142 -6.33 -9.07 -3.22
CA ALA A 142 -5.90 -10.43 -3.54
C ALA A 142 -6.58 -10.94 -4.83
N GLY A 143 -7.90 -10.76 -4.92
CA GLY A 143 -8.69 -11.11 -6.10
C GLY A 143 -8.25 -10.36 -7.35
N TYR A 144 -7.94 -9.06 -7.23
CA TYR A 144 -7.37 -8.25 -8.31
C TYR A 144 -6.10 -8.88 -8.88
N LEU A 145 -5.17 -9.31 -8.02
CA LEU A 145 -3.92 -9.93 -8.45
C LEU A 145 -4.14 -11.29 -9.12
N VAL A 146 -5.08 -12.08 -8.62
CA VAL A 146 -5.47 -13.35 -9.25
C VAL A 146 -6.05 -13.12 -10.64
N VAL A 147 -6.95 -12.14 -10.80
CA VAL A 147 -7.53 -11.78 -12.10
C VAL A 147 -6.44 -11.30 -13.05
N TYR A 148 -5.55 -10.42 -12.60
CA TYR A 148 -4.44 -9.93 -13.44
C TYR A 148 -3.51 -11.07 -13.89
N GLY A 149 -3.14 -11.99 -13.00
CA GLY A 149 -2.31 -13.14 -13.38
C GLY A 149 -2.96 -14.06 -14.41
N ALA A 150 -4.30 -14.12 -14.43
CA ALA A 150 -5.06 -14.85 -15.43
C ALA A 150 -5.11 -14.13 -16.80
N THR A 151 -5.01 -12.79 -16.84
CA THR A 151 -5.00 -12.04 -18.12
C THR A 151 -3.62 -12.03 -18.79
N GLU A 152 -2.54 -12.18 -18.03
CA GLU A 152 -1.17 -12.11 -18.57
C GLU A 152 -0.86 -13.13 -19.69
N HIS A 153 -1.58 -14.26 -19.74
CA HIS A 153 -1.37 -15.35 -20.71
C HIS A 153 -2.32 -15.32 -21.92
N GLY A 154 -2.78 -14.12 -22.33
CA GLY A 154 -3.65 -13.92 -23.49
C GLY A 154 -5.12 -13.68 -23.14
N GLY A 155 -5.41 -13.33 -21.88
CA GLY A 155 -6.72 -12.80 -21.48
C GLY A 155 -6.81 -11.29 -21.73
N ASP A 156 -8.03 -10.76 -21.64
CA ASP A 156 -8.29 -9.33 -21.83
C ASP A 156 -7.98 -8.56 -20.54
N ASP A 157 -6.91 -7.75 -20.58
CA ASP A 157 -6.46 -6.86 -19.49
C ASP A 157 -7.55 -5.89 -19.00
N THR A 158 -8.60 -5.67 -19.80
CA THR A 158 -9.79 -4.91 -19.41
C THR A 158 -10.46 -5.48 -18.15
N TYR A 159 -10.48 -6.81 -17.97
CA TYR A 159 -11.09 -7.41 -16.77
C TYR A 159 -10.35 -7.02 -15.49
N ALA A 160 -9.01 -7.05 -15.51
CA ALA A 160 -8.20 -6.65 -14.38
C ALA A 160 -8.37 -5.16 -14.09
N ALA A 161 -8.44 -4.31 -15.12
CA ALA A 161 -8.63 -2.89 -14.95
C ALA A 161 -10.03 -2.53 -14.40
N VAL A 162 -11.09 -3.17 -14.88
CA VAL A 162 -12.44 -3.00 -14.30
C VAL A 162 -12.45 -3.43 -12.84
N TYR A 163 -11.83 -4.57 -12.53
CA TYR A 163 -11.70 -5.04 -11.15
C TYR A 163 -10.94 -4.03 -10.28
N GLY A 164 -9.83 -3.47 -10.76
CA GLY A 164 -9.04 -2.46 -10.04
C GLY A 164 -9.82 -1.17 -9.76
N VAL A 165 -10.67 -0.75 -10.70
CA VAL A 165 -11.56 0.42 -10.52
C VAL A 165 -12.64 0.14 -9.46
N LEU A 166 -13.33 -1.00 -9.56
CA LEU A 166 -14.39 -1.37 -8.63
C LEU A 166 -13.84 -1.66 -7.23
N GLY A 167 -12.69 -2.31 -7.14
CA GLY A 167 -12.06 -2.68 -5.88
C GLY A 167 -11.71 -1.46 -5.02
N PHE A 168 -11.36 -0.33 -5.65
CA PHE A 168 -11.05 0.90 -4.95
C PHE A 168 -12.21 1.44 -4.10
N VAL A 169 -13.46 1.12 -4.41
CA VAL A 169 -14.63 1.51 -3.61
C VAL A 169 -14.54 0.99 -2.17
N THR A 170 -13.83 -0.13 -1.95
CA THR A 170 -13.64 -0.67 -0.60
C THR A 170 -12.71 0.17 0.28
N VAL A 171 -11.77 0.92 -0.32
CA VAL A 171 -10.81 1.76 0.40
C VAL A 171 -11.49 2.92 1.14
N PRO A 172 -12.32 3.79 0.51
CA PRO A 172 -13.03 4.84 1.22
C PRO A 172 -14.06 4.28 2.22
N ILE A 173 -14.66 3.11 1.95
CA ILE A 173 -15.53 2.43 2.93
C ILE A 173 -14.74 2.07 4.18
N SER A 174 -13.55 1.48 4.02
CA SER A 174 -12.65 1.16 5.14
C SER A 174 -12.15 2.41 5.86
N TYR A 175 -11.91 3.51 5.14
CA TYR A 175 -11.56 4.79 5.79
C TYR A 175 -12.74 5.38 6.58
N LEU A 176 -13.94 5.38 5.99
CA LEU A 176 -15.15 5.89 6.64
C LEU A 176 -15.51 5.09 7.89
N SER A 177 -15.26 3.77 7.91
CA SER A 177 -15.50 2.96 9.09
C SER A 177 -14.68 3.45 10.30
N THR A 178 -13.47 3.98 10.09
CA THR A 178 -12.66 4.55 11.19
C THR A 178 -13.24 5.82 11.82
N ARG A 179 -14.08 6.56 11.10
CA ARG A 179 -14.69 7.82 11.56
C ARG A 179 -16.12 7.66 12.04
N LEU A 180 -16.87 6.75 11.41
CA LEU A 180 -18.29 6.56 11.68
C LEU A 180 -18.54 5.49 12.74
N TRP A 181 -17.63 4.53 12.90
CA TRP A 181 -17.78 3.45 13.87
C TRP A 181 -16.97 3.73 15.12
N THR A 182 -17.66 4.05 16.21
CA THR A 182 -17.08 4.05 17.55
C THR A 182 -17.43 2.70 18.19
N PRO A 183 -16.45 1.82 18.48
CA PRO A 183 -16.76 0.48 19.00
C PRO A 183 -17.43 0.56 20.37
N THR A 184 -18.57 -0.10 20.52
CA THR A 184 -19.30 -0.20 21.80
C THR A 184 -18.67 -1.23 22.77
N PHE A 185 -17.72 -2.06 22.31
CA PHE A 185 -17.22 -3.24 23.04
C PHE A 185 -15.78 -3.13 23.58
N HIS A 186 -15.17 -1.94 23.67
CA HIS A 186 -13.91 -1.75 24.41
C HIS A 186 -14.10 -1.86 25.94
N GLU A 187 -14.87 -2.83 26.42
CA GLU A 187 -15.13 -3.11 27.83
C GLU A 187 -14.19 -4.18 28.41
N THR A 188 -13.59 -5.04 27.57
CA THR A 188 -12.54 -6.02 27.98
C THR A 188 -11.11 -5.51 27.76
N THR A 189 -10.96 -4.20 27.62
CA THR A 189 -9.71 -3.54 27.27
C THR A 189 -8.82 -3.40 28.51
N LEU A 190 -7.58 -3.89 28.48
CA LEU A 190 -6.55 -3.47 29.45
C LEU A 190 -6.29 -1.95 29.36
N ALA A 191 -6.61 -1.40 28.20
CA ALA A 191 -6.48 0.00 27.85
C ALA A 191 -7.61 0.85 28.46
N ASN A 192 -7.26 2.02 28.97
CA ASN A 192 -8.23 2.98 29.47
C ASN A 192 -8.85 3.75 28.28
N PRO A 193 -10.15 3.60 27.98
CA PRO A 193 -10.79 4.27 26.85
C PRO A 193 -10.86 5.80 27.01
N ASN A 194 -10.66 6.33 28.22
CA ASN A 194 -10.60 7.76 28.48
C ASN A 194 -9.20 8.38 28.24
N VAL A 195 -8.20 7.57 27.92
CA VAL A 195 -6.82 8.00 27.68
C VAL A 195 -6.50 7.77 26.22
N SER A 196 -6.16 8.82 25.48
CA SER A 196 -5.77 8.70 24.07
C SER A 196 -4.44 7.95 23.91
N ALA A 197 -4.19 7.42 22.71
CA ALA A 197 -2.86 6.95 22.34
C ALA A 197 -1.88 8.13 22.37
N ASN A 198 -0.80 8.02 23.16
CA ASN A 198 0.26 9.01 23.17
C ASN A 198 1.22 8.76 21.98
N ILE A 199 0.80 9.21 20.80
CA ILE A 199 1.59 9.09 19.57
C ILE A 199 2.34 10.41 19.36
N ASP A 200 3.68 10.34 19.39
CA ASP A 200 4.51 11.49 19.06
C ASP A 200 4.33 11.88 17.57
N PRO A 201 3.80 13.08 17.27
CA PRO A 201 3.50 13.46 15.89
C PRO A 201 4.75 13.54 15.02
N THR A 202 5.88 13.96 15.59
CA THR A 202 7.11 14.15 14.81
C THR A 202 7.68 12.82 14.32
N THR A 203 7.75 11.84 15.21
CA THR A 203 8.17 10.47 14.90
C THR A 203 7.23 9.84 13.89
N LEU A 204 5.91 9.99 14.07
CA LEU A 204 4.93 9.48 13.12
C LEU A 204 5.10 10.09 11.71
N MET A 205 5.31 11.41 11.61
CA MET A 205 5.50 12.08 10.32
C MET A 205 6.78 11.60 9.62
N VAL A 206 7.86 11.38 10.37
CA VAL A 206 9.10 10.80 9.81
C VAL A 206 8.88 9.37 9.34
N SER A 207 8.17 8.54 10.09
CA SER A 207 7.84 7.17 9.69
C SER A 207 6.92 7.13 8.46
N LEU A 208 5.97 8.07 8.33
CA LEU A 208 5.14 8.26 7.14
C LEU A 208 5.97 8.62 5.91
N ALA A 209 6.90 9.57 6.06
CA ALA A 209 7.82 9.94 5.00
C ALA A 209 8.68 8.74 4.59
N ALA A 210 9.22 7.99 5.56
CA ALA A 210 10.04 6.81 5.32
C ALA A 210 9.29 5.72 4.56
N ALA A 211 8.07 5.40 4.97
CA ALA A 211 7.23 4.43 4.27
C ALA A 211 6.87 4.89 2.85
N THR A 212 6.62 6.19 2.66
CA THR A 212 6.31 6.76 1.33
C THR A 212 7.54 6.74 0.40
N PHE A 213 8.73 7.02 0.92
CA PHE A 213 9.98 6.87 0.16
C PHE A 213 10.22 5.40 -0.21
N LEU A 214 10.03 4.48 0.75
CA LEU A 214 10.15 3.05 0.50
C LEU A 214 9.16 2.58 -0.57
N TYR A 215 7.90 3.01 -0.50
CA TYR A 215 6.90 2.74 -1.54
C TYR A 215 7.35 3.22 -2.92
N THR A 216 7.81 4.47 -3.01
CA THR A 216 8.28 5.06 -4.27
C THR A 216 9.47 4.29 -4.83
N TYR A 217 10.39 3.85 -3.96
CA TYR A 217 11.53 3.05 -4.34
C TYR A 217 11.13 1.65 -4.84
N LEU A 218 10.24 0.97 -4.13
CA LEU A 218 9.71 -0.34 -4.56
C LEU A 218 8.95 -0.24 -5.88
N MET A 219 8.20 0.83 -6.08
CA MET A 219 7.50 1.10 -7.34
C MET A 219 8.49 1.26 -8.50
N ALA A 220 9.58 2.00 -8.29
CA ALA A 220 10.65 2.16 -9.27
C ALA A 220 11.26 0.80 -9.67
N LEU A 221 11.57 -0.03 -8.67
CA LEU A 221 12.12 -1.37 -8.90
C LEU A 221 11.15 -2.29 -9.64
N ARG A 222 9.85 -2.22 -9.32
CA ARG A 222 8.86 -3.09 -9.97
C ARG A 222 8.64 -2.70 -11.44
N ILE A 223 8.65 -1.41 -11.75
CA ILE A 223 8.58 -0.93 -13.14
C ILE A 223 9.85 -1.32 -13.91
N GLU A 224 11.03 -1.18 -13.30
CA GLU A 224 12.30 -1.65 -13.89
C GLU A 224 12.24 -3.12 -14.26
N LEU A 225 11.71 -3.93 -13.33
CA LEU A 225 11.58 -5.37 -13.53
C LEU A 225 10.71 -5.69 -14.76
N HIS A 226 9.57 -5.02 -14.94
CA HIS A 226 8.75 -5.19 -16.14
C HIS A 226 9.48 -4.78 -17.43
N GLU A 227 10.26 -3.71 -17.43
CA GLU A 227 11.05 -3.30 -18.60
C GLU A 227 12.19 -4.28 -18.92
N VAL A 228 12.75 -4.95 -17.92
CA VAL A 228 13.77 -5.99 -18.09
C VAL A 228 13.13 -7.28 -18.61
N GLU A 229 11.99 -7.71 -18.05
CA GLU A 229 11.22 -8.87 -18.50
C GLU A 229 10.84 -8.75 -19.98
N ASP A 230 10.39 -7.56 -20.42
CA ASP A 230 10.11 -7.28 -21.83
C ASP A 230 11.32 -7.45 -22.73
N ARG A 231 12.47 -6.87 -22.33
CA ARG A 231 13.72 -6.95 -23.09
C ARG A 231 14.17 -8.39 -23.26
N ILE A 232 13.98 -9.22 -22.23
CA ILE A 232 14.27 -10.66 -22.29
C ILE A 232 13.30 -11.36 -23.25
N ARG A 233 11.99 -11.10 -23.16
CA ARG A 233 10.97 -11.66 -24.07
C ARG A 233 11.23 -11.31 -25.54
N MET A 234 11.75 -10.11 -25.83
CA MET A 234 12.13 -9.69 -27.18
C MET A 234 13.42 -10.34 -27.70
N THR A 235 14.35 -10.68 -26.80
CA THR A 235 15.68 -11.22 -27.16
C THR A 235 15.68 -12.74 -27.27
N GLN A 236 14.76 -13.43 -26.58
CA GLN A 236 14.60 -14.88 -26.76
C GLN A 236 14.10 -15.17 -28.18
N PRO A 237 14.84 -15.95 -29.00
CA PRO A 237 14.31 -16.42 -30.27
C PRO A 237 13.03 -17.21 -29.99
N ARG A 238 11.97 -16.97 -30.78
CA ARG A 238 10.79 -17.84 -30.79
C ARG A 238 11.30 -19.23 -31.16
N ASN A 239 11.60 -20.07 -30.16
CA ASN A 239 11.94 -21.46 -30.41
C ASN A 239 10.72 -22.06 -31.11
N GLY A 240 10.89 -22.36 -32.40
CA GLY A 240 9.86 -22.92 -33.27
C GLY A 240 9.44 -24.29 -32.77
N GLY A 241 8.44 -24.30 -31.90
CA GLY A 241 7.92 -25.49 -31.24
C GLY A 241 6.41 -25.67 -31.37
N ASP A 242 5.75 -24.96 -32.29
CA ASP A 242 4.41 -25.36 -32.74
C ASP A 242 4.58 -26.26 -33.98
N ARG A 243 4.60 -27.57 -33.74
CA ARG A 243 4.20 -28.61 -34.69
C ARG A 243 3.02 -29.36 -34.10
#